data_AF-A0A5Q5BFH1-F1
#
_entry.id   AF-A0A5Q5BFH1-F1
#
_cell.length_a   1.000
_cell.length_b   1.000
_cell.length_c   1.000
_cell.angle_alpha   90.00
_cell.angle_beta   90.00
_cell.angle_gamma   90.00
#
_symmetry.space_group_name_H-M   'P 1'
#
loop_
_entity.id
_entity.type
_entity.pdbx_description
1 polymer ?
#
loop_
_entity_poly.entity_id
_entity_poly.type
_entity_poly.pdbx_seq_one_letter_code
_entity_poly.pdbx_strand_id
1 'polypeptide(L)'
;MTDYLDRDDVLTAGSIAFGAELTVRDYGLLDAAVARPKATVFGVDAYPRLWDKAGALLQSLARNHALVDGNKRTAWAAAWTFLHINGIQLADDFEVESRIVV
;
A
#
# COMPACT_ATOMS: atom_id res chain seq x y z
N MET A 1 -11.76 -2.20 -15.04
CA MET A 1 -12.21 -2.44 -13.66
C MET A 1 -11.00 -2.22 -12.77
N THR A 2 -11.15 -1.62 -11.58
CA THR A 2 -10.01 -1.42 -10.67
C THR A 2 -9.81 -2.68 -9.85
N ASP A 3 -8.61 -3.25 -9.92
CA ASP A 3 -8.20 -4.37 -9.09
C ASP A 3 -7.59 -3.84 -7.79
N TYR A 4 -7.96 -4.46 -6.67
CA TYR A 4 -7.57 -3.98 -5.35
C TYR A 4 -6.82 -5.07 -4.61
N LEU A 5 -5.77 -4.64 -3.90
CA LEU A 5 -5.04 -5.51 -2.98
C LEU A 5 -5.93 -5.88 -1.79
N ASP A 6 -5.81 -7.11 -1.33
CA ASP A 6 -6.29 -7.52 -0.02
C ASP A 6 -5.19 -7.41 1.05
N ARG A 7 -5.49 -7.88 2.26
CA ARG A 7 -4.55 -7.82 3.38
C ARG A 7 -3.30 -8.66 3.12
N ASP A 8 -3.47 -9.85 2.55
CA ASP A 8 -2.41 -10.82 2.36
C ASP A 8 -1.46 -10.36 1.24
N ASP A 9 -2.02 -9.74 0.19
CA ASP A 9 -1.24 -9.03 -0.83
C ASP A 9 -0.35 -7.94 -0.21
N VAL A 10 -0.92 -7.13 0.68
CA VAL A 10 -0.20 -6.02 1.35
C VAL A 10 0.88 -6.54 2.28
N LEU A 11 0.61 -7.60 3.04
CA LEU A 11 1.60 -8.22 3.92
C LEU A 11 2.72 -8.90 3.12
N THR A 12 2.39 -9.52 1.99
CA THR A 12 3.36 -10.17 1.10
C THR A 12 4.26 -9.14 0.43
N ALA A 13 3.69 -8.09 -0.18
CA ALA A 13 4.47 -7.01 -0.78
C ALA A 13 5.34 -6.30 0.28
N GLY A 14 4.77 -6.08 1.47
CA GLY A 14 5.47 -5.45 2.57
C GLY A 14 6.62 -6.28 3.15
N SER A 15 6.47 -7.60 3.28
CA SER A 15 7.54 -8.47 3.80
C SER A 15 8.72 -8.55 2.83
N ILE A 16 8.45 -8.63 1.52
CA ILE A 16 9.46 -8.56 0.46
C ILE A 16 10.20 -7.22 0.55
N ALA A 17 9.47 -6.12 0.65
CA ALA A 17 10.04 -4.77 0.72
C ALA A 17 10.82 -4.52 2.01
N PHE A 18 10.37 -5.08 3.14
CA PHE A 18 11.01 -4.94 4.43
C PHE A 18 12.22 -5.88 4.60
N GLY A 19 12.26 -6.99 3.85
CA GLY A 19 13.31 -8.00 3.94
C GLY A 19 13.17 -8.94 5.15
N ALA A 20 12.03 -8.95 5.82
CA ALA A 20 11.73 -9.80 6.96
C ALA A 20 10.21 -10.00 7.13
N GLU A 21 9.82 -10.98 7.95
CA GLU A 21 8.42 -11.19 8.31
C GLU A 21 7.86 -9.98 9.07
N LEU A 22 6.64 -9.58 8.72
CA LEU A 22 5.96 -8.45 9.34
C LEU A 22 5.15 -8.88 10.54
N THR A 23 5.36 -8.24 11.68
CA THR A 23 4.49 -8.40 12.85
C THR A 23 3.37 -7.38 12.81
N VAL A 24 2.13 -7.86 12.70
CA VAL A 24 0.94 -7.02 12.80
C VAL A 24 0.70 -6.66 14.26
N ARG A 25 0.65 -5.35 14.54
CA ARG A 25 0.27 -4.82 15.85
C ARG A 25 -1.24 -4.79 16.02
N ASP A 26 -1.94 -4.33 14.97
CA ASP A 26 -3.38 -4.15 14.99
C ASP A 26 -3.98 -4.45 13.60
N TYR A 27 -4.75 -5.54 13.54
CA TYR A 27 -5.41 -5.98 12.32
C TYR A 27 -6.54 -5.04 11.88
N GLY A 28 -7.24 -4.41 12.82
CA GLY A 28 -8.31 -3.46 12.50
C GLY A 28 -7.77 -2.21 11.82
N LEU A 29 -6.62 -1.70 12.30
CA LEU A 29 -5.93 -0.60 11.63
C LEU A 29 -5.42 -1.00 10.25
N LEU A 30 -4.87 -2.21 10.10
CA LEU A 30 -4.41 -2.72 8.80
C LEU A 30 -5.57 -2.79 7.80
N ASP A 31 -6.67 -3.42 8.19
CA ASP A 31 -7.87 -3.54 7.35
C ASP A 31 -8.45 -2.20 6.95
N ALA A 32 -8.51 -1.26 7.89
CA ALA A 32 -8.98 0.09 7.61
C ALA A 32 -8.11 0.80 6.55
N ALA A 33 -6.79 0.57 6.57
CA ALA A 33 -5.90 1.11 5.54
C ALA A 33 -6.05 0.43 4.18
N VAL A 34 -6.16 -0.90 4.15
CA VAL A 34 -6.34 -1.67 2.91
C VAL A 34 -7.69 -1.37 2.26
N ALA A 35 -8.74 -1.12 3.04
CA ALA A 35 -10.06 -0.77 2.53
C ALA A 35 -10.15 0.67 1.99
N ARG A 36 -9.23 1.55 2.38
CA ARG A 36 -9.33 2.99 2.11
C ARG A 36 -9.43 3.37 0.63
N PRO A 37 -8.73 2.72 -0.33
CA PRO A 37 -8.88 2.98 -1.76
C PRO A 37 -10.29 2.75 -2.31
N LYS A 38 -11.12 1.96 -1.60
CA LYS A 38 -12.52 1.67 -1.94
C LYS A 38 -13.51 2.61 -1.25
N ALA A 39 -13.04 3.57 -0.48
CA ALA A 39 -13.91 4.46 0.29
C ALA A 39 -14.82 5.29 -0.62
N THR A 40 -16.04 5.52 -0.16
CA THR A 40 -17.04 6.36 -0.83
C THR A 40 -17.49 7.50 0.07
N VAL A 41 -17.72 8.68 -0.49
CA VAL A 41 -18.25 9.86 0.20
C VAL A 41 -19.51 10.30 -0.52
N PHE A 42 -20.63 10.39 0.22
CA PHE A 42 -21.96 10.69 -0.35
C PHE A 42 -22.36 9.75 -1.50
N GLY A 43 -21.95 8.48 -1.44
CA GLY A 43 -22.24 7.46 -2.46
C GLY A 43 -21.36 7.55 -3.72
N VAL A 44 -20.40 8.47 -3.76
CA VAL A 44 -19.44 8.63 -4.87
C VAL A 44 -18.07 8.13 -4.42
N ASP A 45 -17.30 7.57 -5.36
CA ASP A 45 -15.92 7.17 -5.11
C ASP A 45 -15.10 8.34 -4.55
N ALA A 46 -14.51 8.15 -3.36
CA ALA A 46 -13.71 9.18 -2.71
C ALA A 46 -12.39 9.45 -3.45
N TYR A 47 -11.93 8.47 -4.26
CA TYR A 47 -10.67 8.49 -4.97
C TYR A 47 -10.90 8.08 -6.44
N PRO A 48 -11.32 9.02 -7.32
CA PRO A 48 -11.77 8.68 -8.67
C PRO A 48 -10.66 8.15 -9.58
N ARG A 49 -9.39 8.48 -9.32
CA ARG A 49 -8.26 8.07 -10.15
C ARG A 49 -7.40 7.02 -9.45
N LEU A 50 -6.73 6.17 -10.22
CA LEU A 50 -5.81 5.15 -9.68
C LEU A 50 -4.72 5.77 -8.79
N TRP A 51 -4.19 6.93 -9.18
CA TRP A 51 -3.20 7.67 -8.37
C TRP A 51 -3.77 8.13 -7.03
N ASP A 52 -5.02 8.58 -6.99
CA ASP A 52 -5.68 9.01 -5.74
C ASP A 52 -5.88 7.80 -4.82
N LYS A 53 -6.29 6.65 -5.38
CA LYS A 53 -6.45 5.37 -4.67
C LYS A 53 -5.12 4.87 -4.11
N ALA A 54 -4.06 4.91 -4.92
CA ALA A 54 -2.71 4.54 -4.50
C ALA A 54 -2.19 5.46 -3.38
N GLY A 55 -2.38 6.78 -3.51
CA GLY A 55 -2.02 7.76 -2.49
C GLY A 55 -2.81 7.57 -1.19
N ALA A 56 -4.09 7.21 -1.28
CA ALA A 56 -4.91 6.88 -0.12
C ALA A 56 -4.41 5.63 0.62
N LEU A 57 -4.04 4.58 -0.12
CA LEU A 57 -3.45 3.36 0.43
C LEU A 57 -2.12 3.66 1.13
N LEU A 58 -1.21 4.32 0.41
CA LEU A 58 0.12 4.74 0.87
C LEU A 58 0.03 5.53 2.18
N GLN A 59 -0.78 6.59 2.18
CA GLN A 59 -0.87 7.48 3.34
C GLN A 59 -1.48 6.78 4.55
N SER A 60 -2.44 5.88 4.34
CA SER A 60 -3.08 5.16 5.43
C SER A 60 -2.14 4.15 6.09
N LEU A 61 -1.48 3.31 5.28
CA LEU A 61 -0.52 2.31 5.78
C LEU A 61 0.69 2.98 6.43
N ALA A 62 1.18 4.09 5.88
CA ALA A 62 2.36 4.76 6.43
C ALA A 62 2.10 5.43 7.79
N ARG A 63 0.86 5.80 8.11
CA ARG A 63 0.52 6.64 9.26
C ARG A 63 -0.35 5.99 10.33
N ASN A 64 -1.06 4.91 10.02
CA ASN A 64 -1.95 4.27 11.00
C ASN A 64 -1.21 3.41 12.02
N HIS A 65 0.07 3.08 11.79
CA HIS A 65 0.88 2.24 12.69
C HIS A 65 0.30 0.85 12.97
N ALA A 66 -0.30 0.22 11.95
CA ALA A 66 -0.88 -1.12 12.04
C ALA A 66 0.17 -2.23 12.23
N LEU A 67 1.41 -2.00 11.79
CA LEU A 67 2.53 -2.93 11.98
C LEU A 67 3.44 -2.47 13.11
N VAL A 68 4.14 -3.42 13.74
CA VAL A 68 5.15 -3.12 14.78
C VAL A 68 6.29 -2.28 14.17
N ASP A 69 6.79 -2.69 13.01
CA ASP A 69 7.73 -1.96 12.15
C ASP A 69 7.39 -2.25 10.66
N GLY A 70 8.08 -1.59 9.73
CA GLY A 70 7.90 -1.81 8.29
C GLY A 70 6.81 -0.96 7.65
N ASN A 71 5.98 -0.24 8.43
CA ASN A 71 4.82 0.53 7.94
C ASN A 71 5.09 1.35 6.66
N LYS A 72 6.18 2.13 6.59
CA LYS A 72 6.44 2.94 5.38
C LYS A 72 6.90 2.11 4.17
N ARG A 73 7.68 1.03 4.39
CA ARG A 73 8.12 0.13 3.31
C ARG A 73 6.93 -0.65 2.76
N THR A 74 6.09 -1.19 3.64
CA THR A 74 4.82 -1.82 3.27
C THR A 74 3.90 -0.87 2.54
N ALA A 75 3.79 0.38 3.00
CA ALA A 75 2.95 1.38 2.33
C ALA A 75 3.42 1.68 0.90
N TRP A 76 4.73 1.83 0.70
CA TRP A 76 5.31 2.05 -0.62
C TRP A 76 5.12 0.83 -1.53
N ALA A 77 5.41 -0.37 -1.02
CA ALA A 77 5.21 -1.63 -1.73
C ALA A 77 3.76 -1.83 -2.18
N ALA A 78 2.82 -1.62 -1.27
CA ALA A 78 1.40 -1.74 -1.57
C ALA A 78 0.94 -0.72 -2.62
N ALA A 79 1.38 0.54 -2.54
CA ALA A 79 1.02 1.56 -3.52
C ALA A 79 1.61 1.26 -4.91
N TRP A 80 2.86 0.83 -4.97
CA TRP A 80 3.50 0.41 -6.23
C TRP A 80 2.78 -0.78 -6.83
N THR A 81 2.60 -1.86 -6.07
CA THR A 81 1.92 -3.08 -6.54
C THR A 81 0.51 -2.76 -7.01
N PHE A 82 -0.24 -1.94 -6.27
CA PHE A 82 -1.57 -1.50 -6.67
C PHE A 82 -1.57 -0.80 -8.03
N LEU A 83 -0.63 0.12 -8.27
CA LEU A 83 -0.51 0.79 -9.57
C LEU A 83 -0.13 -0.19 -10.68
N HIS A 84 0.84 -1.08 -10.41
CA HIS A 84 1.34 -2.06 -11.36
C HIS A 84 0.23 -3.02 -11.84
N ILE A 85 -0.53 -3.62 -10.92
CA ILE A 85 -1.63 -4.54 -11.30
C ILE A 85 -2.77 -3.83 -12.04
N ASN A 86 -2.88 -2.51 -11.90
CA ASN A 86 -3.86 -1.68 -12.63
C ASN A 86 -3.27 -1.07 -13.92
N GLY A 87 -2.11 -1.55 -14.39
CA GLY A 87 -1.52 -1.16 -15.67
C GLY A 87 -0.69 0.12 -15.65
N ILE A 88 -0.37 0.66 -14.47
CA ILE A 88 0.53 1.81 -14.29
C ILE A 88 1.89 1.30 -13.84
N GLN A 89 2.84 1.24 -14.77
CA GLN A 89 4.23 0.91 -14.47
C GLN A 89 4.99 2.17 -14.03
N LEU A 90 5.61 2.14 -12.85
CA LEU A 90 6.42 3.24 -12.32
C LEU A 90 7.87 3.18 -12.81
N ALA A 91 8.44 1.97 -12.85
CA ALA A 91 9.76 1.65 -13.37
C ALA A 91 9.78 0.17 -13.82
N ASP A 92 10.88 -0.26 -14.45
CA ASP A 92 11.06 -1.65 -14.90
C ASP A 92 11.18 -2.62 -13.72
N ASP A 93 11.69 -2.15 -12.58
CA ASP A 93 11.90 -2.91 -11.36
C ASP A 93 11.35 -2.20 -10.11
N PHE A 94 10.98 -2.98 -9.10
CA PHE A 94 10.48 -2.48 -7.82
C PHE A 94 11.64 -2.02 -6.93
N GLU A 95 11.70 -0.72 -6.60
CA GLU A 95 12.74 -0.15 -5.74
C GLU A 95 12.16 0.33 -4.39
N VAL A 96 12.76 -0.10 -3.27
CA VAL A 96 12.33 0.24 -1.90
C VAL A 96 13.28 1.23 -1.20
N GLU A 97 14.19 1.86 -1.96
CA GLU A 97 15.50 2.38 -1.55
C GLU A 97 16.57 1.29 -1.49
N SER A 98 17.32 1.16 -2.59
CA SER A 98 18.72 0.74 -2.52
C SER A 98 19.53 1.74 -3.32
N ARG A 99 20.39 2.53 -2.64
CA ARG A 99 21.28 3.59 -3.16
C ARG A 99 20.70 5.02 -3.20
N ILE A 100 20.59 5.64 -2.04
CA ILE A 100 21.14 6.99 -1.91
C ILE A 100 22.64 6.79 -1.61
N VAL A 101 23.46 6.81 -2.66
CA VAL A 101 24.89 7.12 -2.51
C VAL A 101 24.97 8.64 -2.68
N VAL A 102 25.12 9.37 -1.58
CA VAL A 102 25.67 10.74 -1.63
C VAL A 102 27.17 10.62 -1.55
#